data_AF-A0AA43I3G4-F1
#
_entry.id   AF-A0AA43I3G4-F1
#
_cell.length_a   1.000
_cell.length_b   1.000
_cell.length_c   1.000
_cell.angle_alpha   90.00
_cell.angle_beta   90.00
_cell.angle_gamma   90.00
#
_symmetry.space_group_name_H-M   'P 1'
#
loop_
_entity.id
_entity.type
_entity.pdbx_description
1 polymer ?
#
loop_
_entity_poly.entity_id
_entity_poly.type
_entity_poly.pdbx_seq_one_letter_code
_entity_poly.pdbx_strand_id
1 'polypeptide(L)'
;MKNTRTYTLTALFLALLILLATTPLGYINLGVINATTMHIPVIVASIVLGPKIGGFLGGVFGLTSMIRNTVMPVPLSFAFSPFIPVYGTDTGSWKALIVTLVPRILIGVVPYFVYKCLNKLLKEKQKSISLFIAGILGSMTNTLLVMNLIYFLFKEPYAEMNGKAGAALYYFVIGIIFGNGIPEAIVAGITASAICMVLFRIIKTDQNYNL
;
A
#
# COMPACT_ATOMS: atom_id res chain seq x y z
N MET A 1 -5.70 29.18 7.59
CA MET A 1 -6.63 28.04 7.77
C MET A 1 -6.32 26.82 6.89
N LYS A 2 -5.94 26.94 5.60
CA LYS A 2 -5.61 25.77 4.74
C LYS A 2 -4.54 24.83 5.33
N ASN A 3 -3.45 25.38 5.86
CA ASN A 3 -2.36 24.57 6.42
C ASN A 3 -2.79 23.79 7.67
N THR A 4 -3.52 24.44 8.60
CA THR A 4 -4.02 23.78 9.83
C THR A 4 -4.86 22.55 9.49
N ARG A 5 -5.82 22.68 8.57
CA ARG A 5 -6.69 21.57 8.16
C ARG A 5 -5.91 20.44 7.49
N THR A 6 -4.95 20.76 6.61
CA THR A 6 -4.09 19.76 5.98
C THR A 6 -3.27 19.00 7.03
N TYR A 7 -2.72 19.67 8.04
CA TYR A 7 -2.00 19.01 9.12
C TYR A 7 -2.92 18.16 9.99
N THR A 8 -4.11 18.63 10.34
CA THR A 8 -5.10 17.86 11.11
C THR A 8 -5.53 16.59 10.37
N LEU A 9 -5.86 16.68 9.08
CA LEU A 9 -6.21 15.50 8.28
C LEU A 9 -5.03 14.55 8.11
N THR A 10 -3.81 15.07 7.93
CA THR A 10 -2.60 14.25 7.90
C THR A 10 -2.40 13.50 9.21
N ALA A 11 -2.57 14.18 10.36
CA ALA A 11 -2.48 13.56 11.67
C ALA A 11 -3.58 12.51 11.89
N LEU A 12 -4.79 12.74 11.39
CA LEU A 12 -5.90 11.79 11.46
C LEU A 12 -5.62 10.53 10.64
N PHE A 13 -5.14 10.66 9.40
CA PHE A 13 -4.74 9.51 8.59
C PHE A 13 -3.55 8.78 9.20
N LEU A 14 -2.57 9.50 9.75
CA LEU A 14 -1.43 8.92 10.44
C LEU A 14 -1.88 8.12 11.68
N ALA A 15 -2.75 8.68 12.51
CA ALA A 15 -3.31 8.00 13.67
C ALA A 15 -4.08 6.75 13.25
N LEU A 16 -4.85 6.82 12.15
CA LEU A 16 -5.56 5.68 11.61
C LEU A 16 -4.61 4.59 11.09
N LEU A 17 -3.49 4.95 10.46
CA LEU A 17 -2.45 3.99 10.06
C LEU A 17 -1.80 3.33 11.27
N ILE A 18 -1.49 4.07 12.33
CA ILE A 18 -0.92 3.50 13.56
C ILE A 18 -1.93 2.55 14.20
N LEU A 19 -3.20 2.95 14.30
CA LEU A 19 -4.29 2.11 14.81
C LEU A 19 -4.40 0.80 14.01
N LEU A 20 -4.43 0.87 12.67
CA LEU A 20 -4.49 -0.31 11.81
C LEU A 20 -3.23 -1.18 11.93
N ALA A 21 -2.05 -0.58 12.06
CA ALA A 21 -0.79 -1.32 12.21
C ALA A 21 -0.73 -2.12 13.53
N THR A 22 -1.27 -1.55 14.60
CA THR A 22 -1.32 -2.18 15.94
C THR A 22 -2.45 -3.19 16.09
N THR A 23 -3.48 -3.12 15.24
CA THR A 23 -4.61 -4.04 15.26
C THR A 23 -4.45 -5.16 14.21
N PRO A 24 -5.15 -6.30 14.38
CA PRO A 24 -5.15 -7.37 13.36
C PRO A 24 -5.77 -6.95 12.02
N LEU A 25 -6.49 -5.81 11.98
CA LEU A 25 -7.19 -5.33 10.79
C LEU A 25 -6.24 -4.79 9.72
N GLY A 26 -5.09 -4.23 10.11
CA GLY A 26 -4.12 -3.67 9.16
C GLY A 26 -3.27 -4.72 8.43
N TYR A 27 -3.01 -5.85 9.10
CA TYR A 27 -2.20 -6.97 8.59
C TYR A 27 -2.87 -8.30 8.92
N ILE A 28 -3.55 -8.87 7.93
CA ILE A 28 -4.20 -10.18 8.03
C ILE A 28 -3.19 -11.24 7.60
N ASN A 29 -2.77 -12.10 8.52
CA ASN A 29 -1.81 -13.16 8.22
C ASN A 29 -2.50 -14.31 7.48
N LEU A 30 -2.12 -14.55 6.22
CA LEU A 30 -2.62 -15.63 5.38
C LEU A 30 -1.70 -16.86 5.37
N GLY A 31 -0.83 -16.99 6.38
CA GLY A 31 0.16 -18.06 6.53
C GLY A 31 1.50 -17.73 5.87
N VAL A 32 1.51 -17.43 4.57
CA VAL A 32 2.77 -17.15 3.83
C VAL A 32 3.05 -15.66 3.61
N ILE A 33 2.00 -14.84 3.59
CA ILE A 33 2.08 -13.39 3.41
C ILE A 33 1.03 -12.69 4.27
N ASN A 34 1.32 -11.47 4.68
CA ASN A 34 0.37 -10.59 5.34
C ASN A 34 -0.40 -9.79 4.28
N ALA A 35 -1.69 -10.09 4.12
CA ALA A 35 -2.64 -9.23 3.40
C ALA A 35 -2.82 -7.91 4.16
N THR A 36 -2.94 -6.80 3.43
CA THR A 36 -2.91 -5.47 4.07
C THR A 36 -4.10 -4.63 3.69
N THR A 37 -4.75 -3.98 4.65
CA THR A 37 -5.81 -2.98 4.39
C THR A 37 -5.27 -1.54 4.48
N MET A 38 -4.05 -1.38 4.99
CA MET A 38 -3.39 -0.10 5.24
C MET A 38 -3.09 0.72 3.98
N HIS A 39 -3.11 0.12 2.81
CA HIS A 39 -2.99 0.85 1.56
C HIS A 39 -4.23 1.73 1.28
N ILE A 40 -5.42 1.36 1.77
CA ILE A 40 -6.66 2.11 1.49
C ILE A 40 -6.63 3.52 2.08
N PRO A 41 -6.31 3.72 3.39
CA PRO A 41 -6.15 5.08 3.94
C PRO A 41 -5.07 5.90 3.24
N VAL A 42 -3.96 5.27 2.84
CA VAL A 42 -2.86 5.94 2.11
C VAL A 42 -3.34 6.44 0.74
N ILE A 43 -4.08 5.60 0.01
CA ILE A 43 -4.68 5.96 -1.29
C ILE A 43 -5.63 7.16 -1.13
N VAL A 44 -6.54 7.09 -0.14
CA VAL A 44 -7.50 8.17 0.11
C VAL A 44 -6.76 9.47 0.49
N ALA A 45 -5.79 9.39 1.40
CA ALA A 45 -4.99 10.54 1.81
C ALA A 45 -4.21 11.14 0.64
N SER A 46 -3.65 10.30 -0.25
CA SER A 46 -2.96 10.73 -1.46
C SER A 46 -3.88 11.53 -2.38
N ILE A 47 -5.09 11.03 -2.63
CA ILE A 47 -6.08 11.67 -3.51
C ILE A 47 -6.58 12.99 -2.92
N VAL A 48 -6.83 13.03 -1.60
CA VAL A 48 -7.47 14.18 -0.93
C VAL A 48 -6.47 15.27 -0.52
N LEU A 49 -5.29 14.88 -0.02
CA LEU A 49 -4.27 15.80 0.52
C LEU A 49 -3.09 16.03 -0.44
N GLY A 50 -2.95 15.18 -1.46
CA GLY A 50 -1.94 15.28 -2.50
C GLY A 50 -0.79 14.27 -2.35
N PRO A 51 0.08 14.20 -3.37
CA PRO A 51 1.05 13.11 -3.52
C PRO A 51 2.20 13.20 -2.51
N LYS A 52 2.54 14.40 -2.02
CA LYS A 52 3.58 14.58 -1.00
C LYS A 52 3.19 13.94 0.33
N ILE A 53 1.95 14.20 0.78
CA ILE A 53 1.42 13.67 2.04
C ILE A 53 1.09 12.18 1.88
N GLY A 54 0.50 11.79 0.74
CA GLY A 54 0.30 10.38 0.43
C GLY A 54 1.59 9.58 0.43
N GLY A 55 2.66 10.09 -0.20
CA GLY A 55 3.97 9.46 -0.19
C GLY A 55 4.59 9.36 1.21
N PHE A 56 4.45 10.40 2.03
CA PHE A 56 4.88 10.38 3.44
C PHE A 56 4.14 9.29 4.25
N LEU A 57 2.82 9.26 4.16
CA LEU A 57 1.99 8.25 4.84
C LEU A 57 2.27 6.84 4.30
N GLY A 58 2.57 6.71 3.00
CA GLY A 58 3.08 5.49 2.39
C GLY A 58 4.43 5.05 2.98
N GLY A 59 5.36 5.99 3.20
CA GLY A 59 6.61 5.73 3.91
C GLY A 59 6.39 5.20 5.33
N VAL A 60 5.47 5.82 6.09
CA VAL A 60 5.08 5.35 7.43
C VAL A 60 4.51 3.93 7.36
N PHE A 61 3.65 3.65 6.38
CA PHE A 61 3.14 2.30 6.13
C PHE A 61 4.27 1.29 5.85
N GLY A 62 5.29 1.68 5.08
CA GLY A 62 6.46 0.83 4.86
C GLY A 62 7.25 0.55 6.14
N LEU A 63 7.44 1.55 7.00
CA LEU A 63 8.13 1.37 8.29
C LEU A 63 7.35 0.45 9.23
N THR A 64 6.04 0.66 9.37
CA THR A 64 5.19 -0.22 10.20
C THR A 64 5.14 -1.64 9.64
N SER A 65 5.17 -1.80 8.32
CA SER A 65 5.24 -3.11 7.66
C SER A 65 6.55 -3.82 7.97
N MET A 66 7.67 -3.11 7.99
CA MET A 66 8.97 -3.67 8.36
C MET A 66 8.98 -4.13 9.82
N ILE A 67 8.50 -3.27 10.74
CA ILE A 67 8.41 -3.60 12.17
C ILE A 67 7.54 -4.85 12.36
N ARG A 68 6.37 -4.90 11.72
CA ARG A 68 5.46 -6.04 11.83
C ARG A 68 6.08 -7.34 11.33
N ASN A 69 6.76 -7.31 10.18
CA ASN A 69 7.45 -8.48 9.64
C ASN A 69 8.60 -8.94 10.54
N THR A 70 9.26 -8.02 11.25
CA THR A 70 10.34 -8.32 12.20
C THR A 70 9.81 -8.98 13.47
N VAL A 71 8.69 -8.50 14.03
CA VAL A 71 8.11 -9.03 15.28
C VAL A 71 7.28 -10.30 15.05
N MET A 72 6.65 -10.44 13.88
CA MET A 72 5.84 -11.60 13.50
C MET A 72 6.29 -12.13 12.13
N PRO A 73 7.39 -12.90 12.08
CA PRO A 73 7.95 -13.41 10.83
C PRO A 73 7.02 -14.43 10.16
N VAL A 74 6.83 -14.25 8.85
CA VAL A 74 6.25 -15.24 7.93
C VAL A 74 7.34 -15.65 6.93
N PRO A 75 7.16 -16.73 6.16
CA PRO A 75 8.17 -17.21 5.20
C PRO A 75 8.71 -16.15 4.24
N LEU A 76 7.93 -15.13 3.87
CA LEU A 76 8.39 -14.04 2.99
C LEU A 76 8.95 -12.82 3.72
N SER A 77 9.03 -12.83 5.06
CA SER A 77 9.44 -11.65 5.82
C SER A 77 10.90 -11.25 5.59
N PHE A 78 11.77 -12.15 5.11
CA PHE A 78 13.13 -11.81 4.68
C PHE A 78 13.17 -10.77 3.55
N ALA A 79 12.12 -10.72 2.71
CA ALA A 79 12.00 -9.73 1.65
C ALA A 79 11.46 -8.38 2.16
N PHE A 80 10.88 -8.35 3.37
CA PHE A 80 10.24 -7.17 3.94
C PHE A 80 10.90 -6.61 5.21
N SER A 81 11.92 -7.29 5.74
CA SER A 81 12.70 -6.81 6.88
C SER A 81 14.19 -7.10 6.68
N PRO A 82 15.07 -6.10 6.84
CA PRO A 82 16.52 -6.30 6.77
C PRO A 82 17.08 -7.02 7.99
N PHE A 83 16.27 -7.24 9.03
CA PHE A 83 16.69 -7.89 10.28
C PHE A 83 16.46 -9.40 10.26
N ILE A 84 15.75 -9.91 9.26
CA ILE A 84 15.45 -11.33 9.13
C ILE A 84 16.48 -11.95 8.18
N PRO A 85 17.15 -13.04 8.59
CA PRO A 85 18.13 -13.70 7.76
C PRO A 85 17.46 -14.18 6.47
N VAL A 86 18.13 -13.94 5.36
CA VAL A 86 17.69 -14.44 4.07
C VAL A 86 18.03 -15.92 4.00
N TYR A 87 17.13 -16.75 3.48
CA TYR A 87 17.39 -18.19 3.31
C TYR A 87 18.75 -18.43 2.64
N GLY A 88 19.58 -19.28 3.24
CA GLY A 88 20.95 -19.56 2.78
C GLY A 88 22.04 -18.63 3.34
N THR A 89 21.68 -17.62 4.14
CA THR A 89 22.64 -16.66 4.74
C THR A 89 22.30 -16.34 6.19
N ASP A 90 23.33 -16.10 7.03
CA ASP A 90 23.15 -15.71 8.44
C ASP A 90 22.88 -14.21 8.65
N THR A 91 22.80 -13.44 7.56
CA THR A 91 22.64 -11.97 7.59
C THR A 91 21.40 -11.54 6.82
N GLY A 92 20.65 -10.59 7.37
CA GLY A 92 19.57 -9.95 6.62
C GLY A 92 20.09 -8.99 5.54
N SER A 93 19.20 -8.59 4.61
CA SER A 93 19.59 -7.82 3.44
C SER A 93 19.01 -6.40 3.46
N TRP A 94 19.87 -5.40 3.23
CA TRP A 94 19.44 -4.00 3.04
C TRP A 94 18.49 -3.85 1.85
N LYS A 95 18.51 -4.78 0.88
CA LYS A 95 17.58 -4.80 -0.27
C LYS A 95 16.12 -4.92 0.18
N ALA A 96 15.85 -5.51 1.35
CA ALA A 96 14.50 -5.64 1.92
C ALA A 96 13.88 -4.28 2.25
N LEU A 97 14.70 -3.27 2.59
CA LEU A 97 14.22 -1.90 2.79
C LEU A 97 13.65 -1.31 1.51
N ILE A 98 14.28 -1.59 0.36
CA ILE A 98 13.81 -1.12 -0.94
C ILE A 98 12.47 -1.75 -1.27
N VAL A 99 12.36 -3.08 -1.13
CA VAL A 99 11.11 -3.83 -1.39
C VAL A 99 9.98 -3.35 -0.47
N THR A 100 10.29 -2.94 0.75
CA THR A 100 9.28 -2.52 1.73
C THR A 100 8.86 -1.07 1.57
N LEU A 101 9.82 -0.16 1.35
CA LEU A 101 9.54 1.28 1.33
C LEU A 101 9.11 1.76 -0.05
N VAL A 102 9.76 1.31 -1.14
CA VAL A 102 9.53 1.87 -2.48
C VAL A 102 8.09 1.63 -2.96
N PRO A 103 7.54 0.41 -2.95
CA PRO A 103 6.15 0.19 -3.34
C PRO A 103 5.17 0.98 -2.47
N ARG A 104 5.47 1.11 -1.17
CA ARG A 104 4.57 1.72 -0.18
C ARG A 104 4.50 3.24 -0.35
N ILE A 105 5.63 3.88 -0.63
CA ILE A 105 5.67 5.30 -1.02
C ILE A 105 4.94 5.50 -2.36
N LEU A 106 5.11 4.59 -3.32
CA LEU A 106 4.45 4.70 -4.63
C LEU A 106 2.93 4.53 -4.57
N ILE A 107 2.39 3.67 -3.69
CA ILE A 107 0.95 3.65 -3.38
C ILE A 107 0.46 5.02 -2.89
N GLY A 108 1.31 5.78 -2.22
CA GLY A 108 1.02 7.14 -1.77
C GLY A 108 1.09 8.20 -2.86
N VAL A 109 1.58 7.89 -4.06
CA VAL A 109 1.84 8.88 -5.13
C VAL A 109 1.05 8.56 -6.39
N VAL A 110 1.05 7.30 -6.83
CA VAL A 110 0.43 6.85 -8.08
C VAL A 110 -1.09 7.15 -8.13
N PRO A 111 -1.90 6.85 -7.10
CA PRO A 111 -3.35 7.08 -7.16
C PRO A 111 -3.72 8.54 -7.40
N TYR A 112 -2.96 9.48 -6.84
CA TYR A 112 -3.19 10.90 -7.07
C TYR A 112 -3.01 11.28 -8.54
N PHE A 113 -1.93 10.80 -9.17
CA PHE A 113 -1.67 11.10 -10.58
C PHE A 113 -2.66 10.40 -11.51
N VAL A 114 -3.03 9.16 -11.20
CA VAL A 114 -4.09 8.43 -11.91
C VAL A 114 -5.41 9.20 -11.84
N TYR A 115 -5.85 9.58 -10.64
CA TYR A 115 -7.06 10.36 -10.44
C TYR A 115 -7.02 11.68 -11.21
N LYS A 116 -5.91 12.44 -11.11
CA LYS A 116 -5.76 13.73 -11.79
C LYS A 116 -5.79 13.60 -13.32
N CYS A 117 -5.11 12.59 -13.86
CA CYS A 117 -5.09 12.33 -15.29
C CYS A 117 -6.48 11.95 -15.80
N LEU A 118 -7.12 11.01 -15.12
CA LEU A 118 -8.40 10.45 -15.55
C LEU A 118 -9.55 11.45 -15.39
N ASN A 119 -9.54 12.23 -14.32
CA ASN A 119 -10.52 13.29 -14.11
C ASN A 119 -10.40 14.41 -15.15
N LYS A 120 -9.16 14.70 -15.61
CA LYS A 120 -8.90 15.63 -16.73
C LYS A 120 -9.40 15.08 -18.07
N LEU A 121 -9.17 13.79 -18.33
CA LEU A 121 -9.65 13.11 -19.55
C LEU A 121 -11.19 13.03 -19.59
N LEU A 122 -11.83 12.77 -18.45
CA LEU A 122 -13.29 12.64 -18.33
C LEU A 122 -14.01 13.98 -18.08
N LYS A 123 -13.33 15.11 -18.28
CA LYS A 123 -13.87 16.48 -18.16
C LYS A 123 -14.63 16.73 -16.84
N GLU A 124 -14.14 16.19 -15.72
CA GLU A 124 -14.77 16.32 -14.39
C GLU A 124 -16.19 15.73 -14.25
N LYS A 125 -16.73 15.06 -15.28
CA LYS A 125 -18.10 14.54 -15.28
C LYS A 125 -18.25 13.22 -14.55
N GLN A 126 -17.17 12.43 -14.43
CA GLN A 126 -17.19 11.07 -13.87
C GLN A 126 -16.16 10.89 -12.75
N LYS A 127 -16.32 11.68 -11.68
CA LYS A 127 -15.41 11.66 -10.52
C LYS A 127 -15.37 10.31 -9.83
N SER A 128 -16.52 9.65 -9.64
CA SER A 128 -16.61 8.34 -8.96
C SER A 128 -15.84 7.24 -9.69
N ILE A 129 -15.90 7.24 -11.03
CA ILE A 129 -15.18 6.28 -11.87
C ILE A 129 -13.67 6.57 -11.84
N SER A 130 -13.29 7.85 -11.87
CA SER A 130 -11.89 8.26 -11.74
C SER A 130 -11.27 7.83 -10.41
N LEU A 131 -12.04 7.96 -9.32
CA LEU A 131 -11.62 7.55 -7.99
C LEU A 131 -11.56 6.03 -7.84
N PHE A 132 -12.52 5.31 -8.43
CA PHE A 132 -12.55 3.85 -8.42
C PHE A 132 -11.31 3.25 -9.12
N ILE A 133 -11.00 3.76 -10.32
CA ILE A 133 -9.83 3.32 -11.09
C ILE A 133 -8.53 3.72 -10.37
N ALA A 134 -8.47 4.90 -9.75
CA ALA A 134 -7.32 5.31 -8.94
C ALA A 134 -7.10 4.38 -7.73
N GLY A 135 -8.17 3.92 -7.07
CA GLY A 135 -8.07 2.96 -5.98
C GLY A 135 -7.58 1.58 -6.42
N ILE A 136 -8.12 1.05 -7.53
CA ILE A 136 -7.66 -0.21 -8.12
C ILE A 136 -6.17 -0.13 -8.49
N LEU A 137 -5.79 0.87 -9.28
CA LEU A 137 -4.41 1.03 -9.74
C LEU A 137 -3.45 1.30 -8.57
N GLY A 138 -3.90 2.00 -7.55
CA GLY A 138 -3.16 2.18 -6.31
C GLY A 138 -2.83 0.87 -5.60
N SER A 139 -3.84 0.01 -5.43
CA SER A 139 -3.66 -1.30 -4.80
C SER A 139 -2.80 -2.23 -5.66
N MET A 140 -3.07 -2.31 -6.97
CA MET A 140 -2.30 -3.12 -7.91
C MET A 140 -0.82 -2.71 -8.01
N THR A 141 -0.52 -1.42 -7.87
CA THR A 141 0.86 -0.90 -7.87
C THR A 141 1.70 -1.58 -6.79
N ASN A 142 1.14 -1.80 -5.60
CA ASN A 142 1.84 -2.52 -4.53
C ASN A 142 2.17 -3.95 -4.94
N THR A 143 1.14 -4.69 -5.35
CA THR A 143 1.22 -6.12 -5.67
C THR A 143 2.22 -6.38 -6.78
N LEU A 144 2.14 -5.61 -7.87
CA LEU A 144 3.04 -5.74 -9.01
C LEU A 144 4.48 -5.33 -8.66
N LEU A 145 4.69 -4.21 -7.98
CA LEU A 145 6.04 -3.75 -7.65
C LEU A 145 6.72 -4.66 -6.63
N VAL A 146 6.02 -5.08 -5.60
CA VAL A 146 6.56 -6.01 -4.60
C VAL A 146 7.01 -7.29 -5.28
N MET A 147 6.19 -7.87 -6.15
CA MET A 147 6.54 -9.09 -6.86
C MET A 147 7.78 -8.92 -7.74
N ASN A 148 7.81 -7.86 -8.57
CA ASN A 148 8.94 -7.60 -9.46
C ASN A 148 10.23 -7.36 -8.66
N LEU A 149 10.17 -6.58 -7.57
CA LEU A 149 11.34 -6.29 -6.75
C LEU A 149 11.87 -7.55 -6.04
N ILE A 150 11.00 -8.42 -5.53
CA ILE A 150 11.42 -9.70 -4.93
C ILE A 150 12.12 -10.57 -5.99
N TYR A 151 11.52 -10.68 -7.18
CA TYR A 151 12.08 -11.48 -8.27
C TYR A 151 13.47 -10.99 -8.72
N PHE A 152 13.66 -9.67 -8.86
CA PHE A 152 14.94 -9.12 -9.32
C PHE A 152 16.00 -9.05 -8.22
N LEU A 153 15.64 -8.69 -6.98
CA LEU A 153 16.61 -8.40 -5.92
C LEU A 153 17.02 -9.62 -5.09
N PHE A 154 16.13 -10.61 -4.99
CA PHE A 154 16.31 -11.79 -4.14
C PHE A 154 16.38 -13.11 -4.93
N LYS A 155 16.57 -13.06 -6.26
CA LYS A 155 16.56 -14.22 -7.16
C LYS A 155 17.34 -15.45 -6.66
N GLU A 156 18.56 -15.26 -6.15
CA GLU A 156 19.46 -16.34 -5.72
C GLU A 156 18.99 -17.04 -4.43
N PRO A 157 18.79 -16.35 -3.30
CA PRO A 157 18.22 -16.97 -2.10
C PRO A 157 16.77 -17.44 -2.28
N TYR A 158 16.03 -16.80 -3.20
CA TYR A 158 14.72 -17.25 -3.63
C TYR A 158 14.78 -18.54 -4.47
N ALA A 159 15.89 -18.78 -5.17
CA ALA A 159 16.17 -19.99 -5.93
C ALA A 159 16.81 -21.11 -5.09
N GLU A 160 17.50 -20.80 -4.00
CA GLU A 160 17.95 -21.84 -3.05
C GLU A 160 16.80 -22.46 -2.26
N MET A 161 15.71 -21.72 -2.05
CA MET A 161 14.43 -22.34 -1.67
C MET A 161 13.91 -23.29 -2.77
N ASN A 162 14.18 -23.04 -4.06
CA ASN A 162 13.72 -23.80 -5.25
C ASN A 162 14.36 -25.19 -5.47
N GLY A 163 14.67 -25.93 -4.39
CA GLY A 163 14.59 -27.39 -4.48
C GLY A 163 13.17 -27.84 -4.91
N LYS A 164 12.92 -29.15 -5.05
CA LYS A 164 11.58 -29.69 -5.44
C LYS A 164 10.40 -29.15 -4.59
N ALA A 165 10.67 -28.57 -3.40
CA ALA A 165 9.70 -27.89 -2.55
C ALA A 165 9.53 -26.36 -2.79
N GLY A 166 10.53 -25.62 -3.28
CA GLY A 166 10.43 -24.16 -3.43
C GLY A 166 9.73 -23.69 -4.69
N ALA A 167 9.78 -24.46 -5.79
CA ALA A 167 8.98 -24.12 -6.97
C ALA A 167 7.48 -24.16 -6.66
N ALA A 168 7.06 -25.13 -5.84
CA ALA A 168 5.69 -25.21 -5.32
C ALA A 168 5.37 -24.00 -4.43
N LEU A 169 6.29 -23.60 -3.55
CA LEU A 169 6.14 -22.40 -2.71
C LEU A 169 6.05 -21.11 -3.55
N TYR A 170 6.81 -21.00 -4.65
CA TYR A 170 6.77 -19.86 -5.57
C TYR A 170 5.42 -19.71 -6.25
N TYR A 171 4.94 -20.78 -6.90
CA TYR A 171 3.63 -20.78 -7.53
C TYR A 171 2.51 -20.59 -6.51
N PHE A 172 2.68 -21.11 -5.29
CA PHE A 172 1.75 -20.90 -4.18
C PHE A 172 1.73 -19.43 -3.71
N VAL A 173 2.90 -18.79 -3.57
CA VAL A 173 3.03 -17.38 -3.18
C VAL A 173 2.47 -16.46 -4.25
N ILE A 174 2.81 -16.68 -5.52
CA ILE A 174 2.19 -15.95 -6.63
C ILE A 174 0.68 -16.17 -6.63
N GLY A 175 0.23 -17.42 -6.46
CA GLY A 175 -1.19 -17.76 -6.39
C GLY A 175 -1.92 -17.02 -5.27
N ILE A 176 -1.33 -16.92 -4.09
CA ILE A 176 -1.91 -16.19 -2.95
C ILE A 176 -1.88 -14.68 -3.19
N ILE A 177 -0.79 -14.14 -3.74
CA ILE A 177 -0.66 -12.70 -4.02
C ILE A 177 -1.66 -12.26 -5.10
N PHE A 178 -1.79 -13.00 -6.20
CA PHE A 178 -2.77 -12.69 -7.25
C PHE A 178 -4.20 -13.01 -6.80
N GLY A 179 -4.39 -14.12 -6.09
CA GLY A 179 -5.69 -14.54 -5.57
C GLY A 179 -6.29 -13.55 -4.58
N ASN A 180 -5.45 -12.93 -3.74
CA ASN A 180 -5.89 -11.89 -2.79
C ASN A 180 -5.79 -10.48 -3.37
N GLY A 181 -4.82 -10.21 -4.25
CA GLY A 181 -4.58 -8.89 -4.82
C GLY A 181 -5.75 -8.37 -5.68
N ILE A 182 -6.49 -9.26 -6.36
CA ILE A 182 -7.67 -8.87 -7.14
C ILE A 182 -8.83 -8.42 -6.24
N PRO A 183 -9.30 -9.23 -5.26
CA PRO A 183 -10.28 -8.79 -4.28
C PRO A 183 -9.86 -7.52 -3.53
N GLU A 184 -8.60 -7.44 -3.08
CA GLU A 184 -8.07 -6.26 -2.39
C GLU A 184 -8.15 -5.01 -3.28
N ALA A 185 -7.80 -5.11 -4.56
CA ALA A 185 -7.86 -3.98 -5.48
C ALA A 185 -9.30 -3.51 -5.74
N ILE A 186 -10.25 -4.44 -5.87
CA ILE A 186 -11.67 -4.12 -6.04
C ILE A 186 -12.19 -3.40 -4.79
N VAL A 187 -11.95 -3.97 -3.60
CA VAL A 187 -12.36 -3.37 -2.33
C VAL A 187 -11.73 -1.99 -2.16
N ALA A 188 -10.43 -1.84 -2.44
CA ALA A 188 -9.75 -0.56 -2.40
C ALA A 188 -10.37 0.47 -3.37
N GLY A 189 -10.73 0.05 -4.59
CA GLY A 189 -11.44 0.89 -5.55
C GLY A 189 -12.78 1.40 -5.03
N ILE A 190 -13.63 0.50 -4.53
CA ILE A 190 -14.96 0.83 -4.00
C ILE A 190 -14.83 1.75 -2.80
N THR A 191 -14.02 1.36 -1.82
CA THR A 191 -13.85 2.10 -0.57
C THR A 191 -13.19 3.45 -0.80
N ALA A 192 -12.14 3.54 -1.63
CA ALA A 192 -11.51 4.82 -1.96
C ALA A 192 -12.48 5.75 -2.68
N SER A 193 -13.29 5.24 -3.61
CA SER A 193 -14.31 6.04 -4.31
C SER A 193 -15.37 6.58 -3.35
N ALA A 194 -15.93 5.71 -2.49
CA ALA A 194 -16.93 6.10 -1.51
C ALA A 194 -16.41 7.17 -0.53
N ILE A 195 -15.24 6.93 0.07
CA ILE A 195 -14.66 7.83 1.07
C ILE A 195 -14.25 9.16 0.43
N CYS A 196 -13.60 9.14 -0.74
CA CYS A 196 -13.17 10.38 -1.41
C CYS A 196 -14.37 11.23 -1.85
N MET A 197 -15.47 10.63 -2.30
CA MET A 197 -16.69 11.38 -2.64
C MET A 197 -17.26 12.12 -1.42
N VAL A 198 -17.33 11.45 -0.27
CA VAL A 198 -17.82 12.06 0.97
C VAL A 198 -16.86 13.16 1.44
N LEU A 199 -15.56 12.88 1.48
CA LEU A 199 -14.54 13.86 1.84
C LEU A 199 -14.61 15.10 0.95
N PHE A 200 -14.64 14.94 -0.38
CA PHE A 200 -14.73 16.09 -1.28
C PHE A 200 -15.99 16.91 -1.07
N ARG A 201 -17.13 16.29 -0.72
CA ARG A 201 -18.36 17.02 -0.40
C ARG A 201 -18.20 17.84 0.87
N ILE A 202 -17.73 17.25 1.96
CA ILE A 202 -17.52 17.93 3.26
C ILE A 202 -16.54 19.08 3.10
N ILE A 203 -15.44 18.84 2.39
CA ILE A 203 -14.37 19.80 2.16
C ILE A 203 -14.84 21.01 1.34
N LYS A 204 -15.70 20.78 0.36
CA LYS A 204 -16.27 21.85 -0.47
C LYS A 204 -17.31 22.66 0.30
N THR A 205 -18.13 22.01 1.13
CA THR A 205 -19.10 22.67 2.01
C THR A 205 -18.41 23.64 2.97
N ASP A 206 -17.32 23.24 3.61
CA ASP A 206 -16.56 24.07 4.55
C ASP A 206 -15.96 25.34 3.90
N GLN A 207 -15.61 25.29 2.60
CA GLN A 207 -15.17 26.50 1.88
C GLN A 207 -16.29 27.51 1.61
N ASN A 208 -17.55 27.09 1.58
CA ASN A 208 -18.70 27.98 1.33
C ASN A 208 -19.20 28.70 2.59
N TYR A 209 -18.86 28.21 3.80
CA TYR A 209 -19.27 28.81 5.09
C TYR A 209 -18.20 29.75 5.69
N ASN A 210 -17.06 29.92 5.02
CA ASN A 210 -15.97 30.83 5.43
C ASN A 210 -15.94 32.11 4.56
N LEU A 211 -17.11 32.61 4.14
CA LEU A 211 -17.31 33.91 3.48
C LEU A 211 -17.99 34.87 4.45
#